data_AF-A0A5J5GR24-F1
#
_entry.id   AF-A0A5J5GR24-F1
#
_cell.length_a   1.000
_cell.length_b   1.000
_cell.length_c   1.000
_cell.angle_alpha   90.00
_cell.angle_beta   90.00
_cell.angle_gamma   90.00
#
_symmetry.space_group_name_H-M   'P 1'
#
loop_
_entity.id
_entity.type
_entity.pdbx_description
1 polymer ?
#
loop_
_entity_poly.entity_id
_entity_poly.type
_entity_poly.pdbx_seq_one_letter_code
_entity_poly.pdbx_strand_id
1 'polypeptide(L)' 'MATLTRTGFIGTANRGSFIEAFKTRRSQNRVYRETLRELSQLTDRDLADLNISRHRIPDIARDAAYGS' A
#
# COMPACT_ATOMS: atom_id res chain seq x y z
N MET A 1 -3.73 -38.10 -40.95
CA MET A 1 -2.34 -38.10 -40.43
C MET A 1 -1.82 -36.67 -40.47
N ALA A 2 -1.85 -35.98 -39.32
CA ALA A 2 -1.00 -34.85 -38.90
C ALA A 2 -1.70 -34.09 -37.76
N THR A 3 -1.61 -34.63 -36.56
CA THR A 3 -1.81 -33.86 -35.32
C THR A 3 -0.54 -33.04 -35.07
N LEU A 4 -0.65 -31.71 -35.02
CA LEU A 4 0.42 -30.88 -34.46
C LEU A 4 -0.10 -30.17 -33.21
N THR A 5 0.20 -30.88 -32.13
CA THR A 5 0.02 -30.60 -30.73
C THR A 5 0.70 -29.29 -30.32
N ARG A 6 -0.11 -28.37 -29.79
CA ARG A 6 0.17 -27.47 -28.65
C ARG A 6 1.63 -27.03 -28.48
N THR A 7 2.02 -25.93 -29.13
CA THR A 7 3.23 -25.19 -28.78
C THR A 7 3.04 -24.52 -27.42
N GLY A 8 3.93 -24.86 -26.49
CA GLY A 8 3.82 -24.58 -25.06
C GLY A 8 3.85 -23.09 -24.70
N PHE A 9 2.92 -22.71 -23.84
CA PHE A 9 3.02 -21.48 -23.05
C PHE A 9 3.92 -21.79 -21.84
N ILE A 10 5.20 -21.46 -21.93
CA ILE A 10 6.14 -21.53 -20.80
C ILE A 10 5.87 -20.31 -19.91
N GLY A 11 5.10 -20.51 -18.85
CA GLY A 11 4.77 -19.47 -17.88
C GLY A 11 5.99 -18.98 -17.10
N THR A 12 6.47 -17.78 -17.42
CA THR A 12 7.45 -17.02 -16.62
C THR A 12 6.77 -16.04 -15.66
N ALA A 13 5.55 -16.33 -15.21
CA ALA A 13 4.71 -15.35 -14.48
C ALA A 13 5.02 -15.18 -12.98
N ASN A 14 5.94 -15.96 -12.39
CA ASN A 14 5.90 -16.13 -10.92
C ASN A 14 7.05 -15.53 -10.09
N ARG A 15 8.15 -15.02 -10.66
CA ARG A 15 9.24 -14.42 -9.84
C ARG A 15 9.18 -12.91 -9.74
N GLY A 16 8.74 -12.23 -10.80
CA GLY A 16 8.58 -10.78 -10.81
C GLY A 16 7.42 -10.30 -9.93
N SER A 17 6.31 -11.03 -9.89
CA SER A 17 5.10 -10.57 -9.18
C SER A 17 5.26 -10.52 -7.66
N PHE A 18 5.99 -11.47 -7.05
CA PHE A 18 6.21 -11.46 -5.60
C PHE A 18 7.14 -10.32 -5.15
N ILE A 19 8.18 -10.02 -5.92
CA ILE A 19 9.10 -8.92 -5.61
C ILE A 19 8.36 -7.59 -5.71
N GLU A 20 7.57 -7.40 -6.77
CA GLU A 20 6.77 -6.19 -6.93
C GLU A 20 5.68 -6.08 -5.85
N ALA A 21 4.98 -7.17 -5.52
CA ALA A 21 4.01 -7.18 -4.42
C ALA A 21 4.67 -6.83 -3.07
N PHE A 22 5.86 -7.35 -2.80
CA PHE A 22 6.61 -7.05 -1.59
C PHE A 22 7.04 -5.58 -1.55
N LYS A 23 7.58 -5.04 -2.65
CA LYS A 23 7.96 -3.62 -2.76
C LYS A 23 6.75 -2.72 -2.51
N THR A 24 5.61 -3.00 -3.13
CA THR A 24 4.37 -2.24 -2.94
C THR A 24 3.93 -2.29 -1.47
N ARG A 25 3.88 -3.48 -0.86
CA ARG A 25 3.52 -3.65 0.56
C ARG A 25 4.47 -2.86 1.48
N ARG A 26 5.78 -2.90 1.20
CA ARG A 26 6.81 -2.18 1.97
C ARG A 26 6.60 -0.67 1.87
N SER A 27 6.31 -0.17 0.67
CA SER A 27 6.04 1.24 0.41
C SER A 27 4.79 1.72 1.15
N GLN A 28 3.67 1.01 1.01
CA GLN A 28 2.41 1.33 1.71
C GLN A 28 2.59 1.33 3.23
N ASN A 29 3.27 0.32 3.78
CA ASN A 29 3.55 0.28 5.22
C ASN A 29 4.44 1.43 5.70
N ARG A 30 5.35 1.91 4.84
CA ARG A 30 6.17 3.09 5.17
C ARG A 30 5.27 4.32 5.26
N VAL A 31 4.46 4.59 4.23
CA VAL A 31 3.55 5.73 4.20
C VAL A 31 2.64 5.74 5.43
N TYR A 32 1.99 4.61 5.73
CA TYR A 32 1.13 4.48 6.92
C TYR A 32 1.84 4.89 8.22
N ARG A 33 3.05 4.37 8.46
CA ARG A 33 3.78 4.63 9.70
C ARG A 33 4.29 6.07 9.77
N GLU A 34 4.71 6.62 8.64
CA GLU A 34 5.19 8.00 8.51
C GLU A 34 4.05 8.97 8.81
N THR A 35 2.91 8.83 8.14
CA THR A 35 1.71 9.65 8.36
C THR A 35 1.18 9.52 9.79
N LEU A 36 1.09 8.30 10.33
CA LEU A 36 0.63 8.09 11.70
C LEU A 36 1.57 8.76 12.71
N ARG A 37 2.88 8.64 12.54
CA ARG A 37 3.87 9.27 13.42
C ARG A 37 3.74 10.79 13.38
N GLU A 38 3.67 11.38 12.19
CA GLU A 38 3.60 12.83 12.00
C GLU A 38 2.33 13.41 12.59
N LEU A 39 1.17 12.85 12.24
CA LEU A 39 -0.11 13.30 12.78
C LEU A 39 -0.23 13.09 14.30
N SER A 40 0.37 12.01 14.83
CA SER A 40 0.35 11.76 16.28
C SER A 40 1.23 12.74 17.06
N GLN A 41 2.24 13.33 16.43
CA GLN A 41 3.10 14.35 17.03
C GLN A 41 2.45 15.74 17.08
N LEU A 42 1.39 15.97 16.29
CA LEU A 42 0.64 17.21 16.32
C LEU A 42 -0.15 17.39 17.62
N THR A 43 -0.25 18.63 18.07
CA THR A 43 -1.05 18.98 19.25
C THR A 43 -2.54 18.93 18.93
N ASP A 44 -3.40 18.89 19.96
CA ASP A 44 -4.84 18.93 19.75
C ASP A 44 -5.31 20.21 19.06
N ARG A 45 -4.57 21.32 19.23
CA ARG A 45 -4.82 22.57 18.52
C ARG A 45 -4.48 22.46 17.04
N ASP A 46 -3.29 21.96 16.70
CA ASP A 46 -2.89 21.80 15.29
C ASP A 46 -3.87 20.86 14.57
N LEU A 47 -4.31 19.80 15.24
CA LEU A 47 -5.32 18.87 14.73
C LEU A 47 -6.68 19.55 14.56
N ALA A 48 -7.10 20.41 15.50
CA ALA A 48 -8.34 21.17 15.41
C ALA A 48 -8.30 22.20 14.26
N ASP A 49 -7.16 22.86 14.04
CA ASP A 49 -6.96 23.81 12.94
C ASP A 49 -7.08 23.11 11.57
N LEU A 50 -6.68 21.85 11.49
CA LEU A 50 -6.85 20.98 10.31
C LEU A 50 -8.23 20.30 10.25
N ASN A 51 -9.11 20.52 11.24
CA ASN A 51 -10.39 19.84 11.40
C ASN A 51 -10.26 18.30 11.42
N ILE A 52 -9.22 17.79 12.08
CA ILE A 52 -8.93 16.37 12.25
C ILE A 52 -9.15 15.99 13.72
N SER A 53 -10.00 15.00 13.96
CA SER A 53 -10.06 14.35 15.28
C SER A 53 -8.89 13.38 15.43
N ARG A 54 -8.26 13.35 16.62
CA ARG A 54 -7.16 12.42 16.94
C ARG A 54 -7.53 10.95 16.69
N HIS A 55 -8.81 10.59 16.85
CA HIS A 55 -9.31 9.25 16.56
C HIS A 55 -9.32 8.90 15.06
N ARG A 56 -9.34 9.89 14.16
CA ARG A 56 -9.30 9.67 12.71
C ARG A 56 -7.89 9.51 12.15
N ILE A 57 -6.84 9.76 12.95
CA ILE A 57 -5.44 9.63 12.50
C ILE A 57 -5.14 8.24 11.92
N PRO A 58 -5.55 7.11 12.56
CA PRO A 58 -5.31 5.78 12.00
C PRO A 58 -6.01 5.56 10.65
N ASP A 59 -7.21 6.10 10.49
CA ASP A 59 -8.00 5.99 9.25
C ASP A 59 -7.34 6.83 8.15
N ILE A 60 -7.00 8.09 8.42
CA ILE A 60 -6.31 8.97 7.45
C ILE A 60 -4.97 8.36 7.02
N ALA A 61 -4.19 7.81 7.96
CA ALA A 61 -2.93 7.15 7.63
C ALA A 61 -3.15 5.91 6.76
N ARG A 62 -4.27 5.19 6.95
CA ARG A 62 -4.64 4.03 6.14
C ARG A 62 -5.06 4.47 4.74
N ASP A 63 -5.89 5.50 4.62
CA ASP A 63 -6.35 6.05 3.34
C ASP A 63 -5.17 6.58 2.54
N ALA A 64 -4.23 7.28 3.18
CA ALA A 64 -2.99 7.76 2.54
C ALA A 64 -2.09 6.62 2.03
N ALA A 65 -2.03 5.50 2.77
CA ALA A 65 -1.19 4.37 2.42
C ALA A 65 -1.81 3.45 1.35
N TYR A 66 -3.12 3.29 1.35
CA TYR A 66 -3.81 2.27 0.55
C TYR A 66 -4.74 2.85 -0.52
N GLY A 67 -5.04 4.16 -0.49
CA GLY A 67 -5.88 4.84 -1.48
C GLY A 67 -7.31 4.30 -1.53
N SER A 68 -7.92 4.09 -0.35
CA SER A 68 -9.32 3.66 -0.21
C SER A 68 -10.30 4.58 -0.93
#